data_AF-K0TRI1-F1
#
_entry.id   AF-K0TRI1-F1
#
_cell.length_a   1.000
_cell.length_b   1.000
_cell.length_c   1.000
_cell.angle_alpha   90.00
_cell.angle_beta   90.00
_cell.angle_gamma   90.00
#
_symmetry.space_group_name_H-M   'P 1'
#
loop_
_entity.id
_entity.type
_entity.pdbx_description
1 polymer ?
#
loop_
_entity_poly.entity_id
_entity_poly.type
_entity_poly.pdbx_seq_one_letter_code
_entity_poly.pdbx_strand_id
1 'polypeptide(L)'
;MDRMERFLSIWEEEGCNMISMSCKSHDEYTASSQFITHLVGRVLGEQGLEATPIDTKGFQSVLRLIETTTADSFDLFYGLYKYNQNSKDIIVKLKESLGDVVNKLVEKEGSDSELKSCL
;
A
#
# COMPACT_ATOMS: atom_id res chain seq x y z
N MET A 1 -35.53 -13.07 -15.20
CA MET A 1 -34.29 -12.55 -14.62
C MET A 1 -33.15 -13.25 -15.31
N ASP A 2 -32.32 -12.49 -16.02
CA ASP A 2 -31.15 -12.99 -16.73
C ASP A 2 -30.14 -13.64 -15.75
N ARG A 3 -29.29 -14.56 -16.24
CA ARG A 3 -28.29 -15.25 -15.40
C ARG A 3 -27.32 -14.24 -14.76
N MET A 4 -26.94 -13.18 -15.46
CA MET A 4 -26.03 -12.17 -14.91
C MET A 4 -26.72 -11.35 -13.83
N GLU A 5 -27.98 -10.95 -14.06
CA GLU A 5 -28.79 -10.23 -13.07
C GLU A 5 -28.91 -11.02 -11.76
N ARG A 6 -29.21 -12.32 -11.83
CA ARG A 6 -29.28 -13.20 -10.65
C ARG A 6 -27.96 -13.32 -9.90
N PHE A 7 -26.83 -13.23 -10.60
CA PHE A 7 -25.52 -13.29 -9.96
C PHE A 7 -25.15 -11.98 -9.27
N LEU A 8 -25.48 -10.84 -9.90
CA LEU A 8 -25.24 -9.53 -9.32
C LEU A 8 -26.13 -9.27 -8.11
N SER A 9 -27.38 -9.77 -8.10
CA SER A 9 -28.30 -9.56 -6.98
C SER A 9 -27.79 -10.13 -5.66
N ILE A 10 -26.96 -11.18 -5.68
CA ILE A 10 -26.33 -11.74 -4.47
C ILE A 10 -25.57 -10.65 -3.70
N TRP A 11 -24.78 -9.84 -4.42
CA TRP A 11 -23.97 -8.80 -3.78
C TRP A 11 -24.81 -7.60 -3.34
N GLU A 12 -25.81 -7.24 -4.15
CA GLU A 12 -26.74 -6.15 -3.84
C GLU A 12 -27.59 -6.46 -2.61
N GLU A 13 -28.08 -7.70 -2.49
CA GLU A 13 -28.88 -8.19 -1.37
C GLU A 13 -28.07 -8.28 -0.07
N GLU A 14 -26.76 -8.56 -0.16
CA GLU A 14 -25.82 -8.48 0.98
C GLU A 14 -25.43 -7.02 1.34
N GLY A 15 -25.98 -6.03 0.64
CA GLY A 15 -25.75 -4.60 0.91
C GLY A 15 -24.40 -4.08 0.41
N CYS A 16 -23.75 -4.79 -0.53
CA CYS A 16 -22.52 -4.29 -1.14
C CYS A 16 -22.79 -3.04 -1.99
N ASN A 17 -21.84 -2.10 -1.96
CA ASN A 17 -21.88 -0.94 -2.84
C ASN A 17 -21.48 -1.34 -4.27
N MET A 18 -22.45 -1.41 -5.18
CA MET A 18 -22.25 -1.88 -6.55
C MET A 18 -21.67 -0.77 -7.44
N ILE A 19 -20.41 -0.89 -7.84
CA ILE A 19 -19.71 0.10 -8.68
C ILE A 19 -19.38 -0.51 -10.04
N SER A 20 -20.10 -0.10 -11.08
CA SER A 20 -19.83 -0.53 -12.46
C SER A 20 -18.64 0.25 -13.05
N MET A 21 -17.65 -0.46 -13.60
CA MET A 21 -16.49 0.15 -14.26
C MET A 21 -15.84 -0.81 -15.27
N SER A 22 -14.96 -0.27 -16.12
CA SER A 22 -14.15 -1.08 -17.04
C SER A 22 -13.00 -1.79 -16.30
N CYS A 23 -12.53 -2.94 -16.82
CA CYS A 23 -11.36 -3.64 -16.27
C CYS A 23 -10.11 -2.74 -16.22
N LYS A 24 -9.92 -1.89 -17.25
CA LYS A 24 -8.79 -0.96 -17.30
C LYS A 24 -8.82 0.03 -16.12
N SER A 25 -9.98 0.65 -15.89
CA SER A 25 -10.15 1.60 -14.79
C SER A 25 -9.99 0.91 -13.42
N HIS A 26 -10.53 -0.30 -13.28
CA HIS A 26 -10.33 -1.11 -12.09
C HIS A 26 -8.84 -1.37 -11.80
N ASP A 27 -8.07 -1.77 -12.81
CA ASP A 27 -6.64 -2.07 -12.66
C ASP A 27 -5.82 -0.82 -12.33
N GLU A 28 -6.14 0.33 -12.94
CA GLU A 28 -5.51 1.62 -12.60
C GLU A 28 -5.76 2.00 -11.13
N TYR A 29 -7.00 1.82 -10.65
CA TYR A 29 -7.34 2.12 -9.25
C TYR A 29 -6.72 1.12 -8.27
N THR A 30 -6.78 -0.18 -8.55
CA THR A 30 -6.22 -1.20 -7.64
C THR A 30 -4.70 -1.15 -7.57
N ALA A 31 -4.00 -0.74 -8.64
CA ALA A 31 -2.56 -0.51 -8.57
C ALA A 31 -2.20 0.60 -7.57
N SER A 32 -2.93 1.71 -7.62
CA SER A 32 -2.70 2.89 -6.77
C SER A 32 -3.36 2.82 -5.39
N SER A 33 -4.09 1.74 -5.09
CA SER A 33 -4.71 1.50 -3.78
C SER A 33 -4.31 0.14 -3.21
N GLN A 34 -4.93 -0.95 -3.67
CA GLN A 34 -4.69 -2.29 -3.15
C GLN A 34 -3.22 -2.73 -3.27
N PHE A 35 -2.61 -2.59 -4.45
CA PHE A 35 -1.25 -3.06 -4.68
C PHE A 35 -0.22 -2.29 -3.84
N ILE A 36 -0.29 -0.96 -3.80
CA ILE A 36 0.60 -0.16 -2.94
C ILE A 36 0.42 -0.50 -1.46
N THR A 37 -0.82 -0.72 -1.00
CA THR A 37 -1.11 -1.12 0.38
C THR A 37 -0.46 -2.47 0.72
N HIS A 38 -0.61 -3.49 -0.14
CA HIS A 38 0.06 -4.78 0.06
C HIS A 38 1.59 -4.68 -0.04
N LEU A 39 2.11 -3.89 -0.98
CA LEU A 39 3.54 -3.71 -1.14
C LEU A 39 4.17 -3.10 0.12
N VAL A 40 3.59 -2.01 0.64
CA VAL A 40 4.07 -1.37 1.87
C VAL A 40 3.93 -2.30 3.06
N GLY A 41 2.76 -2.94 3.24
CA GLY A 41 2.54 -3.86 4.35
C GLY A 41 3.52 -5.03 4.37
N ARG A 42 3.82 -5.63 3.21
CA ARG A 42 4.82 -6.70 3.10
C ARG A 42 6.25 -6.20 3.34
N VAL A 43 6.65 -5.04 2.80
CA VAL A 43 7.98 -4.45 3.08
C VAL A 43 8.17 -4.16 4.57
N LEU A 44 7.13 -3.72 5.26
CA LEU A 44 7.15 -3.51 6.71
C LEU A 44 7.17 -4.84 7.48
N GLY A 45 6.47 -5.87 6.98
CA GLY A 45 6.51 -7.21 7.54
C GLY A 45 7.90 -7.86 7.47
N GLU A 46 8.61 -7.70 6.36
CA GLU A 46 9.99 -8.19 6.20
C GLU A 46 10.99 -7.53 7.17
N GLN A 47 10.65 -6.37 7.74
CA GLN A 47 11.49 -5.72 8.76
C GLN A 47 11.33 -6.33 10.17
N GLY A 48 10.37 -7.24 10.37
CA GLY A 48 10.13 -7.86 11.68
C GLY A 48 9.67 -6.86 12.74
N LEU A 49 8.80 -5.92 12.37
CA LEU A 49 8.27 -4.93 13.32
C LEU A 49 7.37 -5.62 14.36
N GLU A 50 7.62 -5.31 15.64
CA GLU A 50 6.87 -5.86 16.78
C GLU A 50 6.28 -4.74 17.63
N ALA A 51 5.23 -5.08 18.39
CA ALA A 51 4.61 -4.16 19.35
C ALA A 51 5.59 -3.75 20.45
N THR A 52 5.49 -2.50 20.90
CA THR A 52 6.33 -1.94 21.95
C THR A 52 5.49 -1.37 23.09
N PRO A 53 6.06 -1.19 24.31
CA PRO A 53 5.34 -0.56 25.42
C PRO A 53 4.91 0.90 25.18
N ILE A 54 5.42 1.55 24.12
CA ILE A 54 5.19 2.97 23.81
C ILE A 54 4.54 3.16 22.43
N ASP A 55 3.82 2.15 21.94
CA ASP A 55 3.18 2.21 20.63
C ASP A 55 2.22 3.38 20.51
N THR A 56 2.44 4.18 19.47
CA THR A 56 1.47 5.20 19.05
C THR A 56 0.28 4.54 18.36
N LYS A 57 -0.87 5.22 18.31
CA LYS A 57 -2.03 4.76 17.52
C LYS A 57 -1.70 4.57 16.04
N GLY A 58 -0.79 5.38 15.50
CA GLY A 58 -0.29 5.24 14.13
C GLY A 58 0.47 3.92 13.94
N PHE A 59 1.39 3.60 14.85
CA PHE A 59 2.14 2.35 14.78
C PHE A 59 1.25 1.12 14.97
N GLN A 60 0.24 1.19 15.84
CA GLN A 60 -0.78 0.12 15.95
C GLN A 60 -1.52 -0.13 14.63
N SER A 61 -1.78 0.93 13.83
CA SER A 61 -2.35 0.77 12.49
C SER A 61 -1.38 0.14 11.50
N VAL A 62 -0.07 0.43 11.63
CA VAL A 62 0.98 -0.22 10.83
C VAL A 62 1.04 -1.71 11.13
N LEU A 63 1.02 -2.12 12.39
CA LEU A 63 1.00 -3.54 12.76
C LEU A 63 -0.23 -4.26 12.19
N ARG A 64 -1.43 -3.64 12.26
CA ARG A 64 -2.64 -4.18 11.62
C ARG A 64 -2.54 -4.26 10.08
N LEU A 65 -1.88 -3.28 9.46
CA LEU A 65 -1.64 -3.30 8.01
C LEU A 65 -0.75 -4.50 7.63
N ILE A 66 0.33 -4.74 8.38
CA ILE A 66 1.20 -5.90 8.18
C ILE A 66 0.39 -7.19 8.32
N GLU A 67 -0.34 -7.34 9.42
CA GLU A 67 -1.19 -8.52 9.68
C GLU A 67 -2.15 -8.80 8.52
N THR A 68 -2.89 -7.79 8.09
CA THR A 68 -3.89 -7.94 7.02
C THR A 68 -3.25 -8.27 5.67
N THR A 69 -2.10 -7.68 5.35
CA THR A 69 -1.48 -7.81 4.02
C THR A 69 -0.57 -9.03 3.87
N THR A 70 -0.12 -9.61 4.98
CA THR A 70 0.71 -10.82 5.03
C THR A 70 -0.10 -12.10 5.29
N ALA A 71 -1.35 -11.98 5.73
CA ALA A 71 -2.29 -13.11 5.82
C ALA A 71 -2.58 -13.76 4.46
N ASP A 72 -2.52 -12.98 3.38
CA ASP A 72 -2.68 -13.47 2.01
C ASP A 72 -1.43 -14.21 1.51
N SER A 73 -1.64 -15.22 0.66
CA SER A 73 -0.53 -15.95 0.04
C SER A 73 0.36 -15.03 -0.80
N PHE A 74 1.65 -15.36 -0.86
CA PHE A 74 2.56 -14.62 -1.73
C PHE A 74 2.16 -14.73 -3.21
N ASP A 75 1.59 -15.86 -3.63
CA ASP A 75 1.08 -16.06 -4.99
C ASP A 75 -0.04 -15.08 -5.35
N LEU A 76 -0.95 -14.77 -4.42
CA LEU A 76 -1.98 -13.76 -4.64
C LEU A 76 -1.35 -12.37 -4.88
N PHE A 77 -0.40 -11.99 -4.02
CA PHE A 77 0.31 -10.72 -4.18
C PHE A 77 1.13 -10.66 -5.48
N TYR A 78 1.81 -11.76 -5.83
CA TYR A 78 2.51 -11.88 -7.10
C TYR A 78 1.56 -11.75 -8.30
N GLY A 79 0.33 -12.24 -8.18
CA GLY A 79 -0.73 -12.02 -9.17
C GLY A 79 -1.05 -10.54 -9.39
N LEU A 80 -1.20 -9.75 -8.30
CA LEU A 80 -1.43 -8.30 -8.38
C LEU A 80 -0.29 -7.58 -9.10
N TYR A 81 0.95 -8.03 -8.92
CA TYR A 81 2.10 -7.48 -9.65
C TYR A 81 2.15 -7.92 -11.12
N LYS A 82 1.98 -9.22 -11.36
CA LYS A 82 2.23 -9.83 -12.67
C LYS A 82 1.17 -9.45 -13.70
N TYR A 83 -0.10 -9.40 -13.28
CA TYR A 83 -1.23 -9.26 -14.21
C TYR A 83 -1.77 -7.85 -14.32
N ASN A 84 -1.40 -6.93 -13.40
CA ASN A 84 -1.70 -5.50 -13.52
C ASN A 84 -0.44 -4.74 -13.93
N GLN A 85 -0.40 -4.24 -15.18
CA GLN A 85 0.79 -3.57 -15.73
C GLN A 85 1.17 -2.29 -14.97
N ASN A 86 0.20 -1.64 -14.32
CA ASN A 86 0.42 -0.40 -13.57
C ASN A 86 1.22 -0.65 -12.27
N SER A 87 1.28 -1.88 -11.77
CA SER A 87 1.96 -2.24 -10.52
C SER A 87 3.47 -1.95 -10.55
N LYS A 88 4.11 -2.04 -11.72
CA LYS A 88 5.54 -1.73 -11.86
C LYS A 88 5.84 -0.25 -11.60
N ASP A 89 5.02 0.64 -12.14
CA ASP A 89 5.17 2.08 -11.95
C ASP A 89 5.00 2.48 -10.48
N ILE A 90 4.12 1.78 -9.76
CA ILE A 90 3.94 1.97 -8.32
C ILE A 90 5.22 1.64 -7.54
N ILE A 91 5.91 0.54 -7.88
CA ILE A 91 7.19 0.18 -7.24
C ILE A 91 8.24 1.27 -7.48
N VAL A 92 8.36 1.75 -8.73
CA VAL A 92 9.35 2.78 -9.10
C VAL A 92 9.07 4.07 -8.32
N LYS A 93 7.83 4.56 -8.37
CA LYS A 93 7.41 5.77 -7.64
C LYS A 93 7.61 5.66 -6.13
N LEU A 94 7.35 4.49 -5.55
CA LEU A 94 7.55 4.27 -4.11
C LEU A 94 9.04 4.31 -3.74
N LYS A 95 9.91 3.72 -4.57
CA LYS A 95 11.37 3.78 -4.34
C LYS A 95 11.92 5.19 -4.47
N GLU A 96 11.50 5.91 -5.51
CA GLU A 96 11.90 7.31 -5.74
C GLU A 96 11.45 8.20 -4.59
N SER A 97 10.17 8.14 -4.22
CA SER A 97 9.64 8.95 -3.11
C SER A 97 10.28 8.62 -1.76
N LEU A 98 10.63 7.35 -1.50
CA LEU A 98 11.43 6.99 -0.32
C LEU A 98 12.80 7.67 -0.36
N GLY A 99 13.49 7.60 -1.49
CA GLY A 99 14.78 8.26 -1.70
C GLY A 99 14.70 9.78 -1.49
N ASP A 100 13.68 10.43 -2.06
CA ASP A 100 13.46 11.87 -1.93
C ASP A 100 13.23 12.29 -0.48
N VAL A 101 12.46 11.51 0.29
CA VAL A 101 12.24 11.76 1.72
C VAL A 101 13.54 11.60 2.50
N VAL A 102 14.32 10.56 2.22
CA VAL A 102 15.63 10.34 2.87
C VAL A 102 16.60 11.48 2.54
N ASN A 103 16.68 11.93 1.28
CA ASN A 103 17.54 13.03 0.88
C ASN A 103 17.21 14.31 1.64
N LYS A 104 15.92 14.65 1.79
CA LYS A 104 15.48 15.80 2.59
C LYS A 104 15.93 15.74 4.05
N LEU A 105 15.97 14.55 4.65
CA LEU A 105 16.48 14.38 6.02
C LEU A 105 17.98 14.67 6.09
N VAL A 106 18.76 14.15 5.14
CA VAL A 106 20.21 14.36 5.07
C VAL A 106 20.56 15.84 4.81
N GLU A 107 19.85 16.50 3.90
CA GLU A 107 20.02 17.94 3.62
C GLU A 107 19.77 18.80 4.87
N LYS A 108 18.73 18.44 5.65
CA LYS A 108 18.41 19.15 6.89
C LYS A 108 19.49 18.95 7.95
N GLU A 109 20.04 17.74 8.08
CA GLU A 109 21.16 17.46 8.98
C GLU A 109 22.42 18.25 8.61
N GLY A 110 22.74 18.34 7.31
CA GLY A 110 23.82 19.17 6.81
C GLY A 110 23.65 20.65 7.18
N SER A 111 22.45 21.20 6.96
CA SER A 111 22.14 22.59 7.30
C SER A 111 22.24 22.88 8.80
N ASP A 112 21.83 21.95 9.66
CA ASP A 112 21.94 22.08 11.11
C ASP A 112 23.40 22.01 11.60
N SER A 113 24.26 21.30 10.88
CA SER A 113 25.70 21.24 11.16
C SER A 113 26.43 22.54 10.80
N GLU A 114 26.06 23.19 9.69
CA GLU A 114 26.60 24.49 9.27
C GLU A 114 26.21 25.61 10.25
N LEU A 115 24.95 25.64 10.70
CA LEU A 115 24.47 26.59 11.71
C LEU A 115 25.23 26.49 13.04
N LYS A 116 25.58 25.25 13.47
CA LYS A 116 26.38 25.03 14.69
C LYS A 116 27.84 25.45 14.51
N SER A 117 28.38 25.44 13.30
CA SER A 117 29.75 25.91 13.04
C SER A 117 29.89 27.44 13.05
N CYS A 118 28.78 28.16 12.90
CA CYS A 118 28.70 29.62 12.91
C CYS A 118 28.37 30.22 14.30
N LEU A 119 28.13 29.40 15.32
CA LEU A 119 27.88 29.78 16.71
C LEU A 119 29.10 29.45 17.58
#